data_AF-A0A7M3W6W4-F1
#
_entry.id   AF-A0A7M3W6W4-F1
#
_cell.length_a   1.000
_cell.length_b   1.000
_cell.length_c   1.000
_cell.angle_alpha   90.00
_cell.angle_beta   90.00
_cell.angle_gamma   90.00
#
_symmetry.space_group_name_H-M   'P 1'
#
loop_
_entity.id
_entity.type
_entity.pdbx_description
1 polymer ?
#
loop_
_entity_poly.entity_id
_entity_poly.type
_entity_poly.pdbx_seq_one_letter_code
_entity_poly.pdbx_strand_id
1 'polypeptide(L)'
;MFDRRASAMLLALLMACLLLPITAVGAELSTEERLADEGLSVLALRNDTIDTDQDGDIDAVRVVVVLNSTAASNELIVKLRGLHKEREVLEVQEVAFEGQTNITLVYDAWSKGEHDLRLDFFDANGDFIATYPLPTFVLTPALQVPRVDLNLNAGSMLQTGEECEIVRNFGDETGPRYGETGVRTFTGAPFSVLDSDHTLDCSSWPAGDYELKETYRNGLGQTAESNLNFTIENRPAPIFILAVAGHENTTETPCTVRMELTDGRAPSGLTKVWRVKGEAVAGANSTVLDCSNLPAGAYLITLEVITEKMISSTEGTNLIRLPGVDLTAEERDSLPSTSLGSDTETES
;
A
#
# COMPACT_ATOMS: atom_id res chain seq x y z
N MET A 1 -76.89 18.55 -27.01
CA MET A 1 -77.02 19.93 -27.52
C MET A 1 -75.97 20.75 -26.80
N PHE A 2 -74.77 20.86 -27.37
CA PHE A 2 -73.66 21.59 -26.72
C PHE A 2 -74.00 23.09 -26.68
N ASP A 3 -73.87 23.68 -25.50
CA ASP A 3 -74.29 25.05 -25.20
C ASP A 3 -73.44 26.05 -25.99
N ARG A 4 -74.03 26.68 -27.02
CA ARG A 4 -73.36 27.62 -27.93
C ARG A 4 -72.69 28.79 -27.21
N ARG A 5 -73.13 29.12 -25.99
CA ARG A 5 -72.53 30.18 -25.16
C ARG A 5 -71.18 29.75 -24.57
N ALA A 6 -71.04 28.48 -24.20
CA ALA A 6 -69.78 27.94 -23.66
C ALA A 6 -68.68 27.90 -24.73
N SER A 7 -69.00 27.51 -25.97
CA SER A 7 -68.04 27.55 -27.08
C SER A 7 -67.61 28.96 -27.45
N ALA A 8 -68.52 29.95 -27.40
CA ALA A 8 -68.18 31.34 -27.70
C ALA A 8 -67.26 31.96 -26.63
N MET A 9 -67.51 31.65 -25.35
CA MET A 9 -66.63 32.07 -24.26
C MET A 9 -65.25 31.43 -24.33
N LEU A 10 -65.17 30.13 -24.68
CA LEU A 10 -63.90 29.44 -24.83
C LEU A 10 -63.06 30.02 -25.97
N LEU A 11 -63.70 30.36 -27.09
CA LEU A 11 -63.04 30.96 -28.25
C LEU A 11 -62.58 32.41 -27.97
N ALA A 12 -63.38 33.17 -27.21
CA ALA A 12 -63.02 34.52 -26.77
C ALA A 12 -61.86 34.51 -25.77
N LEU A 13 -61.81 33.52 -24.86
CA LEU A 13 -60.70 33.33 -23.92
C LEU A 13 -59.40 32.93 -24.65
N LEU A 14 -59.51 32.05 -25.66
CA LEU A 14 -58.36 31.65 -26.50
C LEU A 14 -57.80 32.83 -27.32
N MET A 15 -58.68 33.67 -27.89
CA MET A 15 -58.29 34.89 -28.59
C MET A 15 -57.66 35.93 -27.65
N ALA A 16 -58.16 36.06 -26.42
CA ALA A 16 -57.57 36.96 -25.42
C ALA A 16 -56.18 36.50 -24.94
N CYS A 17 -55.95 35.19 -24.83
CA CYS A 17 -54.63 34.65 -24.52
C CYS A 17 -53.61 34.84 -25.66
N LEU A 18 -54.05 34.93 -26.92
CA LEU A 18 -53.20 35.21 -28.08
C LEU A 18 -52.82 36.70 -28.23
N LEU A 19 -53.43 37.58 -27.45
CA LEU A 19 -53.16 39.03 -27.44
C LEU A 19 -52.30 39.46 -26.24
N LEU A 20 -51.83 38.51 -25.42
CA LEU A 20 -50.82 38.80 -24.40
C LEU A 20 -49.50 39.17 -25.09
N PRO A 21 -48.88 40.30 -24.74
CA PRO A 21 -47.61 40.69 -25.33
C PRO A 21 -46.58 39.61 -25.03
N ILE A 22 -46.08 38.97 -26.08
CA ILE A 22 -44.89 38.12 -26.01
C ILE A 22 -43.78 39.05 -25.53
N THR A 23 -43.34 38.88 -24.28
CA THR A 23 -42.14 39.54 -23.77
C THR A 23 -41.03 39.25 -24.77
N ALA A 24 -40.53 40.30 -25.42
CA ALA A 24 -39.38 40.19 -26.31
C ALA A 24 -38.25 39.54 -25.52
N VAL A 25 -37.93 38.31 -25.86
CA VAL A 25 -36.66 37.69 -25.46
C VAL A 25 -35.60 38.53 -26.15
N GLY A 26 -34.94 39.41 -25.41
CA GLY A 26 -33.80 40.14 -25.94
C GLY A 26 -32.77 39.12 -26.42
N ALA A 27 -32.25 39.30 -27.63
CA ALA A 27 -31.14 38.49 -28.12
C ALA A 27 -29.97 38.64 -27.14
N GLU A 28 -29.43 37.54 -26.64
CA GLU A 28 -28.16 37.58 -25.91
C GLU A 28 -27.08 38.14 -26.85
N LEU A 29 -26.31 39.11 -26.36
CA LEU A 29 -25.18 39.66 -27.11
C LEU A 29 -24.20 38.54 -27.44
N SER A 30 -23.69 38.55 -28.67
CA SER A 30 -22.61 37.65 -29.08
C SER A 30 -21.33 37.92 -28.28
N THR A 31 -20.43 36.93 -28.23
CA THR A 31 -19.15 37.04 -27.53
C THR A 31 -18.34 38.24 -28.03
N GLU A 32 -18.31 38.45 -29.35
CA GLU A 32 -17.63 39.56 -29.99
C GLU A 32 -18.24 40.92 -29.62
N GLU A 33 -19.57 41.02 -29.54
CA GLU A 33 -20.25 42.24 -29.11
C GLU A 33 -19.93 42.57 -27.63
N ARG A 34 -19.96 41.56 -26.75
CA ARG A 34 -19.65 41.76 -25.32
C ARG A 34 -18.20 42.19 -25.09
N LEU A 35 -17.26 41.62 -25.86
CA LEU A 35 -15.86 42.06 -25.82
C LEU A 35 -15.70 43.47 -26.38
N ALA A 36 -16.42 43.80 -27.46
CA ALA A 36 -16.36 45.12 -28.08
C ALA A 36 -16.88 46.24 -27.17
N ASP A 37 -17.87 45.95 -26.32
CA ASP A 37 -18.37 46.88 -25.30
C ASP A 37 -17.28 47.26 -24.26
N GLU A 38 -16.37 46.33 -23.97
CA GLU A 38 -15.17 46.56 -23.15
C GLU A 38 -13.98 47.12 -23.95
N GLY A 39 -14.19 47.47 -25.23
CA GLY A 39 -13.16 47.98 -26.12
C GLY A 39 -12.14 46.93 -26.59
N LEU A 40 -12.46 45.64 -26.44
CA LEU A 40 -11.65 44.48 -26.79
C LEU A 40 -12.11 43.85 -28.10
N SER A 41 -11.16 43.30 -28.86
CA SER A 41 -11.43 42.58 -30.11
C SER A 41 -10.52 41.37 -30.26
N VAL A 42 -11.07 40.24 -30.68
CA VAL A 42 -10.30 39.04 -31.03
C VAL A 42 -9.85 39.16 -32.48
N LEU A 43 -8.54 39.28 -32.70
CA LEU A 43 -7.97 39.38 -34.05
C LEU A 43 -7.70 38.00 -34.67
N ALA A 44 -7.30 37.05 -33.83
CA ALA A 44 -7.03 35.69 -34.25
C ALA A 44 -7.22 34.72 -33.08
N LEU A 45 -7.69 33.52 -33.38
CA LEU A 45 -7.79 32.41 -32.45
C LEU A 45 -7.34 31.13 -33.16
N ARG A 46 -6.36 30.43 -32.57
CA ARG A 46 -5.79 29.21 -33.13
C ARG A 46 -5.70 28.15 -32.05
N ASN A 47 -6.09 26.93 -32.40
CA ASN A 47 -6.02 25.77 -31.53
C ASN A 47 -5.03 24.78 -32.14
N ASP A 48 -3.97 24.44 -31.40
CA ASP A 48 -2.97 23.46 -31.80
C ASP A 48 -3.13 22.23 -30.91
N THR A 49 -3.39 21.06 -31.52
CA THR A 49 -3.35 19.77 -30.82
C THR A 49 -1.90 19.35 -30.60
N ILE A 50 -1.59 18.85 -29.40
CA ILE A 50 -0.27 18.44 -28.96
C ILE A 50 -0.34 16.98 -28.49
N ASP A 51 0.69 16.24 -28.86
CA ASP A 51 1.01 14.91 -28.34
C ASP A 51 2.31 15.10 -27.53
N THR A 52 2.17 15.19 -26.21
CA THR A 52 3.22 15.64 -25.29
C THR A 52 4.20 14.52 -24.99
N ASP A 53 3.72 13.28 -24.89
CA ASP A 53 4.53 12.09 -24.63
C ASP A 53 4.94 11.31 -25.89
N GLN A 54 4.52 11.77 -27.08
CA GLN A 54 4.83 11.20 -28.40
C GLN A 54 4.33 9.76 -28.57
N ASP A 55 3.23 9.39 -27.90
CA ASP A 55 2.63 8.06 -28.01
C ASP A 55 1.71 7.91 -29.23
N GLY A 56 1.46 9.01 -29.95
CA GLY A 56 0.63 9.08 -31.15
C GLY A 56 -0.83 9.46 -30.90
N ASP A 57 -1.26 9.55 -29.64
CA ASP A 57 -2.55 10.10 -29.24
C ASP A 57 -2.40 11.60 -28.86
N ILE A 58 -3.44 12.39 -29.12
CA ILE A 58 -3.43 13.80 -28.74
C ILE A 58 -3.83 13.91 -27.27
N ASP A 59 -3.01 14.60 -26.48
CA ASP A 59 -3.16 14.68 -25.03
C ASP A 59 -3.33 16.12 -24.51
N ALA A 60 -2.97 17.12 -25.30
CA ALA A 60 -3.10 18.52 -24.92
C ALA A 60 -3.58 19.40 -26.07
N VAL A 61 -4.17 20.55 -25.73
CA VAL A 61 -4.60 21.57 -26.69
C VAL A 61 -4.03 22.92 -26.26
N ARG A 62 -3.21 23.51 -27.13
CA ARG A 62 -2.73 24.88 -26.96
C ARG A 62 -3.64 25.84 -27.70
N VAL A 63 -4.21 26.78 -26.95
CA VAL A 63 -5.04 27.86 -27.47
C VAL A 63 -4.23 29.14 -27.50
N VAL A 64 -4.08 29.70 -28.69
CA VAL A 64 -3.43 31.00 -28.91
C VAL A 64 -4.50 31.99 -29.33
N VAL A 65 -4.69 33.04 -28.54
CA VAL A 65 -5.60 34.14 -28.85
C VAL A 65 -4.81 35.43 -28.99
N VAL A 66 -5.11 36.19 -30.04
CA VAL A 66 -4.58 37.52 -30.27
C VAL A 66 -5.68 38.52 -30.00
N LEU A 67 -5.48 39.35 -28.98
CA LEU A 67 -6.42 40.39 -28.58
C LEU A 67 -5.88 41.75 -28.98
N ASN A 68 -6.78 42.65 -29.34
CA ASN A 68 -6.51 44.06 -29.52
C ASN A 68 -7.50 44.89 -28.72
N SER A 69 -7.01 45.96 -28.10
CA SER A 69 -7.77 46.89 -27.29
C SER A 69 -7.63 48.32 -27.80
N THR A 70 -8.70 49.08 -27.65
CA THR A 70 -8.73 50.53 -27.89
C THR A 70 -8.40 51.35 -26.63
N ALA A 71 -8.37 50.73 -25.45
CA ALA A 71 -8.03 51.39 -24.20
C ALA A 71 -6.51 51.60 -24.06
N ALA A 72 -6.14 52.65 -23.32
CA ALA A 72 -4.74 53.02 -23.09
C ALA A 72 -3.98 52.01 -22.21
N SER A 73 -4.69 51.23 -21.39
CA SER A 73 -4.16 50.14 -20.59
C SER A 73 -5.30 49.16 -20.28
N ASN A 74 -5.00 47.86 -20.29
CA ASN A 74 -5.95 46.80 -20.02
C ASN A 74 -5.31 45.79 -19.07
N GLU A 75 -6.12 45.30 -18.15
CA GLU A 75 -5.82 44.15 -17.30
C GLU A 75 -6.96 43.14 -17.48
N LEU A 76 -6.62 41.92 -17.83
CA LEU A 76 -7.56 40.88 -18.23
C LEU A 76 -7.16 39.56 -17.59
N ILE A 77 -8.15 38.81 -17.10
CA ILE A 77 -7.97 37.43 -16.66
C ILE A 77 -8.60 36.54 -17.73
N VAL A 78 -7.78 35.71 -18.38
CA VAL A 78 -8.23 34.76 -19.40
C VAL A 78 -8.18 33.36 -18.80
N LYS A 79 -9.29 32.63 -18.91
CA LYS A 79 -9.40 31.27 -18.39
C LYS A 79 -9.72 30.31 -19.53
N LEU A 80 -8.85 29.33 -19.76
CA LEU A 80 -9.15 28.19 -20.61
C LEU A 80 -9.78 27.10 -19.74
N ARG A 81 -11.07 26.86 -19.95
CA ARG A 81 -11.83 25.87 -19.20
C ARG A 81 -12.08 24.65 -20.07
N GLY A 82 -11.79 23.47 -19.54
CA GLY A 82 -12.16 22.20 -20.15
C GLY A 82 -13.15 21.43 -19.30
N LEU A 83 -14.26 21.01 -19.92
CA LEU A 83 -15.31 20.22 -19.31
C LEU A 83 -15.28 18.79 -19.86
N HIS A 84 -15.22 17.82 -18.95
CA HIS A 84 -15.31 16.39 -19.27
C HIS A 84 -16.05 15.66 -18.17
N LYS A 85 -17.08 14.86 -18.53
CA LYS A 85 -17.88 14.06 -17.57
C LYS A 85 -18.32 14.88 -16.33
N GLU A 86 -18.89 16.06 -16.58
CA GLU A 86 -19.41 16.96 -15.54
C GLU A 86 -18.35 17.55 -14.59
N ARG A 87 -17.07 17.36 -14.88
CA ARG A 87 -15.96 17.99 -14.14
C ARG A 87 -15.25 18.98 -15.02
N GLU A 88 -14.93 20.12 -14.44
CA GLU A 88 -14.19 21.18 -15.11
C GLU A 88 -12.83 21.38 -14.49
N VAL A 89 -11.85 21.66 -15.35
CA VAL A 89 -10.53 22.14 -14.94
C VAL A 89 -10.23 23.45 -15.68
N LEU A 90 -9.36 24.26 -15.09
CA LEU A 90 -9.10 25.62 -15.50
C LEU A 90 -7.61 25.87 -15.62
N GLU A 91 -7.20 26.48 -16.73
CA GLU A 91 -5.92 27.16 -16.86
C GLU A 91 -6.18 28.66 -16.84
N VAL A 92 -5.50 29.40 -15.98
CA VAL A 92 -5.75 30.83 -15.75
C VAL A 92 -4.50 31.62 -16.11
N GLN A 93 -4.67 32.69 -16.88
CA GLN A 93 -3.60 33.62 -17.19
C GLN A 93 -4.09 35.06 -16.99
N GLU A 94 -3.37 35.80 -16.15
CA GLU A 94 -3.58 37.24 -15.95
C GLU A 94 -2.63 38.01 -16.88
N VAL A 95 -3.15 38.98 -17.62
CA VAL A 95 -2.42 39.69 -18.65
C VAL A 95 -2.70 41.18 -18.56
N ALA A 96 -1.63 41.98 -18.53
CA ALA A 96 -1.70 43.43 -18.69
C ALA A 96 -1.13 43.81 -20.07
N PHE A 97 -1.83 44.65 -20.84
CA PHE A 97 -1.39 45.03 -22.19
C PHE A 97 -1.95 46.37 -22.69
N GLU A 98 -1.25 46.94 -23.68
CA GLU A 98 -1.65 48.14 -24.41
C GLU A 98 -1.73 47.84 -25.91
N GLY A 99 -2.83 48.20 -26.56
CA GLY A 99 -3.04 47.85 -27.97
C GLY A 99 -3.22 46.34 -28.15
N GLN A 100 -2.22 45.65 -28.72
CA GLN A 100 -2.32 44.23 -29.08
C GLN A 100 -1.49 43.33 -28.17
N THR A 101 -2.03 42.16 -27.81
CA THR A 101 -1.32 41.12 -27.07
C THR A 101 -1.61 39.72 -27.61
N ASN A 102 -0.70 38.79 -27.34
CA ASN A 102 -0.84 37.37 -27.65
C ASN A 102 -0.87 36.58 -26.34
N ILE A 103 -1.93 35.80 -26.14
CA ILE A 103 -2.15 35.00 -24.94
C ILE A 103 -2.10 33.53 -25.36
N THR A 104 -1.37 32.71 -24.61
CA THR A 104 -1.18 31.29 -24.91
C THR A 104 -1.47 30.48 -23.67
N LEU A 105 -2.52 29.67 -23.74
CA LEU A 105 -2.96 28.77 -22.68
C LEU A 105 -2.83 27.33 -23.19
N VAL A 106 -2.40 26.42 -22.33
CA VAL A 106 -2.30 24.99 -22.66
C VAL A 106 -3.23 24.21 -21.74
N TYR A 107 -4.13 23.45 -22.33
CA TYR A 107 -5.01 22.51 -21.65
C TYR A 107 -4.41 21.11 -21.75
N ASP A 108 -4.09 20.53 -20.60
CA ASP A 108 -3.60 19.15 -20.50
C ASP A 108 -4.78 18.23 -20.18
N ALA A 109 -5.14 17.29 -21.05
CA ALA A 109 -6.26 16.43 -20.75
C ALA A 109 -5.95 15.56 -19.53
N TRP A 110 -6.92 15.47 -18.62
CA TRP A 110 -6.79 14.71 -17.38
C TRP A 110 -7.40 13.31 -17.48
N SER A 111 -8.24 13.04 -18.49
CA SER A 111 -8.95 11.77 -18.68
C SER A 111 -9.13 11.50 -20.16
N LYS A 112 -9.28 10.23 -20.53
CA LYS A 112 -9.58 9.84 -21.91
C LYS A 112 -11.02 10.16 -22.29
N GLY A 113 -11.21 10.75 -23.48
CA GLY A 113 -12.51 10.94 -24.11
C GLY A 113 -12.71 12.35 -24.69
N GLU A 114 -13.96 12.75 -24.86
CA GLU A 114 -14.34 14.07 -25.39
C GLU A 114 -14.26 15.16 -24.32
N HIS A 115 -13.54 16.24 -24.63
CA HIS A 115 -13.39 17.42 -23.79
C HIS A 115 -13.97 18.63 -24.52
N ASP A 116 -14.90 19.31 -23.86
CA ASP A 116 -15.48 20.56 -24.36
C ASP A 116 -14.69 21.74 -23.79
N LEU A 117 -14.04 22.51 -24.67
CA LEU A 117 -13.18 23.61 -24.28
C LEU A 117 -13.86 24.95 -24.53
N ARG A 118 -13.62 25.91 -23.64
CA ARG A 118 -14.08 27.29 -23.79
C ARG A 118 -13.08 28.27 -23.20
N LEU A 119 -13.01 29.45 -23.81
CA LEU A 119 -12.15 30.54 -23.37
C LEU A 119 -13.01 31.62 -22.73
N ASP A 120 -12.83 31.85 -21.45
CA ASP A 120 -13.59 32.83 -20.68
C ASP A 120 -12.72 34.06 -20.41
N PHE A 121 -13.29 35.23 -20.62
CA PHE A 121 -12.64 36.52 -20.41
C PHE A 121 -13.27 37.21 -19.20
N PHE A 122 -12.43 37.70 -18.30
CA PHE A 122 -12.82 38.46 -17.13
C PHE A 122 -11.99 39.74 -17.03
N ASP A 123 -12.55 40.78 -16.46
CA ASP A 123 -11.84 42.03 -16.19
C ASP A 123 -10.82 41.88 -15.04
N ALA A 124 -10.15 42.98 -14.69
CA ALA A 124 -9.19 43.05 -13.58
C ALA A 124 -9.81 42.77 -12.20
N ASN A 125 -11.12 42.96 -12.05
CA ASN A 125 -11.85 42.71 -10.81
C ASN A 125 -12.35 41.25 -10.71
N GLY A 126 -12.23 40.49 -11.80
CA GLY A 126 -12.76 39.14 -11.91
C GLY A 126 -14.21 39.07 -12.37
N ASP A 127 -14.78 40.16 -12.88
CA ASP A 127 -16.12 40.22 -13.45
C ASP A 127 -16.12 39.62 -14.86
N PHE A 128 -17.14 38.80 -15.13
CA PHE A 128 -17.25 38.05 -16.38
C PHE A 128 -17.62 38.94 -17.56
N ILE A 129 -16.76 38.98 -18.58
CA ILE A 129 -16.96 39.78 -19.80
C ILE A 129 -17.63 38.94 -20.89
N ALA A 130 -17.05 37.79 -21.27
CA ALA A 130 -17.55 36.96 -22.36
C ALA A 130 -16.96 35.54 -22.35
N THR A 131 -17.63 34.61 -23.03
CA THR A 131 -17.15 33.22 -23.26
C THR A 131 -17.03 32.99 -24.76
N TYR A 132 -15.90 32.50 -25.22
CA TYR A 132 -15.68 32.04 -26.59
C TYR A 132 -15.69 30.51 -26.63
N PRO A 133 -16.68 29.86 -27.28
CA PRO A 133 -16.71 28.41 -27.39
C PRO A 133 -15.59 27.91 -28.31
N LEU A 134 -14.93 26.82 -27.93
CA LEU A 134 -13.93 26.15 -28.78
C LEU A 134 -14.52 24.81 -29.28
N PRO A 135 -13.88 24.16 -30.27
CA PRO A 135 -14.28 22.82 -30.68
C PRO A 135 -14.15 21.81 -29.52
N THR A 136 -14.91 20.73 -29.61
CA THR A 136 -14.72 19.56 -28.76
C THR A 136 -13.54 18.74 -29.29
N PHE A 137 -12.67 18.27 -28.38
CA PHE A 137 -11.50 17.46 -28.72
C PHE A 137 -11.59 16.07 -28.08
N VAL A 138 -11.19 15.02 -28.79
CA VAL A 138 -11.02 13.68 -28.22
C VAL A 138 -9.57 13.55 -27.80
N LEU A 139 -9.32 13.40 -26.50
CA LEU A 139 -7.98 13.47 -25.91
C LEU A 139 -7.68 12.25 -25.03
N THR A 140 -6.40 11.96 -24.84
CA THR A 140 -5.84 11.04 -23.85
C THR A 140 -5.17 11.82 -22.70
N PRO A 141 -4.99 11.23 -21.50
CA PRO A 141 -4.37 11.94 -20.40
C PRO A 141 -2.90 12.33 -20.73
N ALA A 142 -2.54 13.61 -20.58
CA ALA A 142 -1.18 14.11 -20.85
C ALA A 142 -0.19 13.87 -19.70
N LEU A 143 -0.70 13.56 -18.51
CA LEU A 143 0.08 13.34 -17.30
C LEU A 143 -0.26 11.99 -16.69
N GLN A 144 0.61 11.52 -15.79
CA GLN A 144 0.33 10.28 -15.06
C GLN A 144 -0.98 10.42 -14.29
N VAL A 145 -1.98 9.64 -14.70
CA VAL A 145 -3.22 9.42 -13.94
C VAL A 145 -2.94 8.55 -12.72
N PRO A 146 -3.82 8.53 -11.71
CA PRO A 146 -3.55 7.79 -10.49
C PRO A 146 -3.15 6.34 -10.72
N ARG A 147 -2.06 5.94 -10.07
CA ARG A 147 -1.54 4.59 -10.03
C ARG A 147 -1.19 4.21 -8.60
N VAL A 148 -1.59 3.01 -8.21
CA VAL A 148 -1.28 2.39 -6.93
C VAL A 148 -0.84 0.96 -7.22
N ASP A 149 0.25 0.53 -6.60
CA ASP A 149 0.81 -0.80 -6.81
C ASP A 149 1.56 -1.26 -5.55
N LEU A 150 1.23 -2.45 -5.06
CA LEU A 150 1.79 -3.08 -3.88
C LEU A 150 2.62 -4.29 -4.30
N ASN A 151 3.91 -4.30 -3.96
CA ASN A 151 4.80 -5.42 -4.26
C ASN A 151 5.40 -6.01 -2.99
N LEU A 152 5.35 -7.33 -2.87
CA LEU A 152 6.02 -8.07 -1.80
C LEU A 152 7.41 -8.52 -2.26
N ASN A 153 8.43 -8.05 -1.56
CA ASN A 153 9.80 -8.53 -1.65
C ASN A 153 10.05 -9.46 -0.46
N ALA A 154 9.87 -10.77 -0.68
CA ALA A 154 10.08 -11.80 0.34
C ALA A 154 10.50 -13.13 -0.30
N GLY A 155 10.91 -14.09 0.53
CA GLY A 155 11.08 -15.48 0.12
C GLY A 155 9.77 -16.13 -0.34
N SER A 156 9.86 -17.29 -1.02
CA SER A 156 8.68 -18.01 -1.50
C SER A 156 7.82 -18.62 -0.39
N MET A 157 8.38 -18.77 0.81
CA MET A 157 7.70 -19.22 2.02
C MET A 157 8.15 -18.27 3.13
N LEU A 158 7.24 -17.40 3.58
CA LEU A 158 7.56 -16.37 4.54
C LEU A 158 7.23 -16.85 5.96
N GLN A 159 8.24 -16.87 6.81
CA GLN A 159 8.09 -17.22 8.22
C GLN A 159 8.34 -16.03 9.13
N THR A 160 7.80 -16.09 10.36
CA THR A 160 8.03 -15.07 11.38
C THR A 160 9.52 -14.79 11.58
N GLY A 161 9.92 -13.53 11.41
CA GLY A 161 11.30 -13.08 11.59
C GLY A 161 12.20 -13.21 10.36
N GLU A 162 11.68 -13.64 9.22
CA GLU A 162 12.39 -13.56 7.94
C GLU A 162 12.30 -12.14 7.34
N GLU A 163 13.28 -11.79 6.52
CA GLU A 163 13.30 -10.50 5.83
C GLU A 163 12.12 -10.40 4.86
N CYS A 164 11.34 -9.33 5.04
CA CYS A 164 10.13 -9.08 4.29
C CYS A 164 9.94 -7.58 4.12
N GLU A 165 9.74 -7.15 2.88
CA GLU A 165 9.52 -5.75 2.54
C GLU A 165 8.33 -5.62 1.58
N ILE A 166 7.43 -4.69 1.87
CA ILE A 166 6.33 -4.32 0.97
C ILE A 166 6.62 -2.95 0.39
N VAL A 167 6.80 -2.88 -0.93
CA VAL A 167 7.02 -1.63 -1.66
C VAL A 167 5.68 -1.08 -2.16
N ARG A 168 5.40 0.16 -1.79
CA ARG A 168 4.20 0.93 -2.16
C ARG A 168 4.56 1.92 -3.25
N ASN A 169 4.22 1.57 -4.49
CA ASN A 169 4.39 2.45 -5.64
C ASN A 169 3.12 3.27 -5.85
N PHE A 170 3.24 4.59 -5.74
CA PHE A 170 2.15 5.52 -5.92
C PHE A 170 2.57 6.63 -6.90
N GLY A 171 1.66 7.02 -7.79
CA GLY A 171 1.86 8.16 -8.69
C GLY A 171 0.53 8.81 -9.08
N ASP A 172 0.50 10.14 -9.05
CA ASP A 172 -0.58 10.97 -9.59
C ASP A 172 0.00 12.35 -9.89
N GLU A 173 0.16 12.68 -11.16
CA GLU A 173 0.60 14.00 -11.63
C GLU A 173 -0.58 14.87 -12.05
N THR A 174 -1.67 14.23 -12.48
CA THR A 174 -2.87 14.88 -13.00
C THR A 174 -3.63 15.64 -11.90
N GLY A 175 -3.82 15.03 -10.73
CA GLY A 175 -4.49 15.68 -9.59
C GLY A 175 -3.76 16.97 -9.17
N PRO A 176 -2.47 16.92 -8.81
CA PRO A 176 -1.70 18.11 -8.45
C PRO A 176 -1.66 19.20 -9.53
N ARG A 177 -1.59 18.85 -10.82
CA ARG A 177 -1.59 19.80 -11.94
C ARG A 177 -2.79 20.75 -11.92
N TYR A 178 -3.94 20.26 -11.46
CA TYR A 178 -5.19 21.02 -11.39
C TYR A 178 -5.62 21.39 -9.97
N GLY A 179 -4.78 21.16 -8.96
CA GLY A 179 -5.13 21.40 -7.56
C GLY A 179 -6.18 20.44 -7.01
N GLU A 180 -6.39 19.31 -7.67
CA GLU A 180 -7.44 18.32 -7.40
C GLU A 180 -6.82 17.06 -6.78
N THR A 181 -5.98 17.23 -5.76
CA THR A 181 -5.36 16.10 -5.04
C THR A 181 -6.40 15.26 -4.31
N GLY A 182 -6.04 14.00 -4.06
CA GLY A 182 -6.97 12.99 -3.58
C GLY A 182 -6.80 12.54 -2.14
N VAL A 183 -7.66 11.59 -1.78
CA VAL A 183 -7.56 10.83 -0.54
C VAL A 183 -6.96 9.46 -0.85
N ARG A 184 -5.89 9.13 -0.14
CA ARG A 184 -5.27 7.81 -0.12
C ARG A 184 -5.75 7.05 1.11
N THR A 185 -5.93 5.74 0.98
CA THR A 185 -6.36 4.88 2.09
C THR A 185 -5.65 3.54 1.99
N PHE A 186 -5.09 3.10 3.11
CA PHE A 186 -4.36 1.84 3.22
C PHE A 186 -4.92 1.02 4.39
N THR A 187 -5.17 -0.27 4.16
CA THR A 187 -5.74 -1.20 5.14
C THR A 187 -5.09 -2.57 5.06
N GLY A 188 -5.19 -3.36 6.13
CA GLY A 188 -4.73 -4.75 6.19
C GLY A 188 -3.42 -4.96 6.96
N ALA A 189 -2.64 -3.91 7.20
CA ALA A 189 -1.46 -3.98 8.07
C ALA A 189 -1.85 -4.07 9.56
N PRO A 190 -0.97 -4.64 10.41
CA PRO A 190 -1.20 -4.74 11.85
C PRO A 190 -1.10 -3.39 12.60
N PHE A 191 -0.78 -2.30 11.89
CA PHE A 191 -0.64 -0.95 12.43
C PHE A 191 -1.07 0.10 11.39
N SER A 192 -1.20 1.36 11.84
CA SER A 192 -1.48 2.49 10.96
C SER A 192 -0.26 2.85 10.12
N VAL A 193 -0.46 2.96 8.81
CA VAL A 193 0.57 3.29 7.82
C VAL A 193 0.37 4.74 7.36
N LEU A 194 1.46 5.51 7.24
CA LEU A 194 1.42 6.88 6.73
C LEU A 194 1.54 6.91 5.20
N ASP A 195 1.04 7.96 4.56
CA ASP A 195 1.15 8.12 3.11
C ASP A 195 2.59 8.29 2.62
N SER A 196 3.49 8.79 3.49
CA SER A 196 4.92 8.93 3.23
C SER A 196 5.69 7.61 3.26
N ASP A 197 5.10 6.53 3.79
CA ASP A 197 5.79 5.27 3.98
C ASP A 197 5.83 4.48 2.67
N HIS A 198 6.77 4.80 1.79
CA HIS A 198 6.91 4.10 0.50
C HIS A 198 7.27 2.62 0.64
N THR A 199 7.80 2.22 1.79
CA THR A 199 8.25 0.87 2.06
C THR A 199 7.83 0.46 3.48
N LEU A 200 7.24 -0.74 3.62
CA LEU A 200 6.85 -1.31 4.91
C LEU A 200 7.69 -2.54 5.22
N ASP A 201 8.31 -2.57 6.40
CA ASP A 201 9.01 -3.75 6.91
C ASP A 201 7.99 -4.71 7.56
N CYS A 202 7.83 -5.89 6.94
CA CYS A 202 6.98 -6.96 7.43
C CYS A 202 7.73 -8.05 8.21
N SER A 203 9.04 -7.92 8.41
CA SER A 203 9.88 -8.92 9.09
C SER A 203 9.51 -9.14 10.56
N SER A 204 8.90 -8.13 11.17
CA SER A 204 8.43 -8.15 12.57
C SER A 204 6.94 -8.43 12.72
N TRP A 205 6.23 -8.66 11.62
CA TRP A 205 4.79 -8.89 11.67
C TRP A 205 4.48 -10.28 12.26
N PRO A 206 3.40 -10.40 13.05
CA PRO A 206 2.96 -11.69 13.57
C PRO A 206 2.65 -12.71 12.46
N ALA A 207 2.67 -13.99 12.80
CA ALA A 207 2.13 -15.02 11.91
C ALA A 207 0.63 -14.76 11.65
N GLY A 208 0.20 -14.96 10.40
CA GLY A 208 -1.18 -14.73 9.99
C GLY A 208 -1.31 -14.52 8.50
N ASP A 209 -2.56 -14.46 8.04
CA ASP A 209 -2.93 -14.11 6.68
C ASP A 209 -3.15 -12.59 6.59
N TYR A 210 -2.49 -11.95 5.64
CA TYR A 210 -2.57 -10.52 5.39
C TYR A 210 -3.21 -10.25 4.03
N GLU A 211 -4.27 -9.45 4.03
CA GLU A 211 -4.91 -8.90 2.84
C GLU A 211 -4.74 -7.39 2.89
N LEU A 212 -3.69 -6.92 2.22
CA LEU A 212 -3.40 -5.50 2.12
C LEU A 212 -4.19 -4.90 0.98
N LYS A 213 -4.82 -3.76 1.24
CA LYS A 213 -5.54 -3.00 0.23
C LYS A 213 -5.14 -1.54 0.31
N GLU A 214 -4.76 -0.99 -0.83
CA GLU A 214 -4.50 0.42 -1.01
C GLU A 214 -5.41 0.99 -2.08
N THR A 215 -6.05 2.12 -1.77
CA THR A 215 -6.95 2.83 -2.69
C THR A 215 -6.62 4.30 -2.72
N TYR A 216 -6.80 4.93 -3.86
CA TYR A 216 -6.68 6.36 -4.02
C TYR A 216 -7.77 6.91 -4.93
N ARG A 217 -8.30 8.08 -4.59
CA ARG A 217 -9.26 8.82 -5.41
C ARG A 217 -8.92 10.30 -5.41
N ASN A 218 -8.66 10.88 -6.58
CA ASN A 218 -8.38 12.30 -6.72
C ASN A 218 -9.66 13.15 -6.86
N GLY A 219 -9.48 14.48 -6.78
CA GLY A 219 -10.55 15.47 -6.92
C GLY A 219 -11.20 15.50 -8.30
N LEU A 220 -10.55 14.92 -9.32
CA LEU A 220 -11.09 14.67 -10.67
C LEU A 220 -11.88 13.35 -10.78
N GLY A 221 -12.00 12.60 -9.69
CA GLY A 221 -12.79 11.37 -9.63
C GLY A 221 -12.13 10.17 -10.26
N GLN A 222 -10.84 10.28 -10.60
CA GLN A 222 -10.03 9.14 -11.02
C GLN A 222 -9.66 8.30 -9.80
N THR A 223 -9.62 6.99 -9.99
CA THR A 223 -9.40 6.03 -8.90
C THR A 223 -8.33 5.02 -9.29
N ALA A 224 -7.51 4.63 -8.32
CA ALA A 224 -6.59 3.52 -8.43
C ALA A 224 -6.69 2.65 -7.19
N GLU A 225 -6.55 1.33 -7.35
CA GLU A 225 -6.49 0.39 -6.23
C GLU A 225 -5.48 -0.72 -6.50
N SER A 226 -4.90 -1.25 -5.42
CA SER A 226 -4.04 -2.43 -5.45
C SER A 226 -4.31 -3.27 -4.22
N ASN A 227 -4.27 -4.59 -4.39
CA ASN A 227 -4.41 -5.56 -3.31
C ASN A 227 -3.19 -6.47 -3.31
N LEU A 228 -2.69 -6.82 -2.12
CA LEU A 228 -1.57 -7.73 -1.94
C LEU A 228 -1.91 -8.72 -0.83
N ASN A 229 -1.91 -10.01 -1.18
CA ASN A 229 -2.23 -11.08 -0.25
C ASN A 229 -1.00 -11.93 -0.01
N PHE A 230 -0.68 -12.18 1.25
CA PHE A 230 0.41 -13.07 1.65
C PHE A 230 0.19 -13.63 3.06
N THR A 231 0.89 -14.70 3.37
CA THR A 231 0.81 -15.37 4.67
C THR A 231 2.18 -15.38 5.31
N ILE A 232 2.23 -15.05 6.60
CA ILE A 232 3.40 -15.25 7.45
C ILE A 232 3.14 -16.50 8.28
N GLU A 233 3.93 -17.55 8.06
CA GLU A 233 3.84 -18.77 8.85
C GLU A 233 4.64 -18.65 10.15
N ASN A 234 4.22 -19.39 11.19
CA ASN A 234 5.05 -19.51 12.38
C ASN A 234 6.31 -20.30 12.05
N ARG A 235 7.46 -19.77 12.45
CA ARG A 235 8.71 -20.52 12.37
C ARG A 235 8.62 -21.80 13.22
N PRO A 236 8.94 -22.98 12.69
CA PRO A 236 8.81 -24.22 13.45
C PRO A 236 9.78 -24.29 14.63
N ALA A 237 9.35 -24.99 15.68
CA ALA A 237 10.19 -25.27 16.85
C ALA A 237 11.47 -26.03 16.45
N PRO A 238 12.57 -25.91 17.23
CA PRO A 238 13.78 -26.71 17.01
C PRO A 238 13.49 -28.20 17.04
N ILE A 239 13.98 -28.93 16.02
CA ILE A 239 13.95 -30.40 15.97
C ILE A 239 15.38 -30.90 16.13
N PHE A 240 15.58 -31.69 17.18
CA PHE A 240 16.88 -32.25 17.50
C PHE A 240 16.73 -33.60 18.21
N ILE A 241 17.82 -34.33 18.30
CA ILE A 241 17.94 -35.56 19.09
C ILE A 241 19.09 -35.43 20.09
N LEU A 242 19.08 -36.27 21.12
CA LEU A 242 20.16 -36.38 22.10
C LEU A 242 20.96 -37.66 21.86
N ALA A 243 22.21 -37.52 21.42
CA ALA A 243 23.15 -38.62 21.29
C ALA A 243 23.92 -38.80 22.61
N VAL A 244 23.85 -39.99 23.19
CA VAL A 244 24.51 -40.31 24.46
C VAL A 244 25.73 -41.18 24.23
N ALA A 245 26.88 -40.76 24.77
CA ALA A 245 28.09 -41.56 24.87
C ALA A 245 28.36 -41.85 26.36
N GLY A 246 28.55 -43.14 26.71
CA GLY A 246 28.79 -43.56 28.10
C GLY A 246 27.54 -44.05 28.85
N HIS A 247 26.42 -44.29 28.16
CA HIS A 247 25.25 -44.97 28.72
C HIS A 247 25.61 -46.41 29.11
N GLU A 248 25.20 -46.84 30.30
CA GLU A 248 25.51 -48.15 30.89
C GLU A 248 27.01 -48.42 31.09
N ASN A 249 27.87 -47.40 31.01
CA ASN A 249 29.27 -47.54 31.38
C ASN A 249 29.50 -47.21 32.86
N THR A 250 30.67 -47.62 33.37
CA THR A 250 31.11 -47.34 34.74
C THR A 250 31.42 -45.85 34.94
N THR A 251 31.39 -45.40 36.20
CA THR A 251 31.73 -44.02 36.60
C THR A 251 33.15 -43.59 36.21
N GLU A 252 34.04 -44.54 35.91
CA GLU A 252 35.43 -44.30 35.50
C GLU A 252 35.59 -43.96 34.01
N THR A 253 34.53 -44.16 33.22
CA THR A 253 34.56 -43.86 31.78
C THR A 253 33.98 -42.47 31.48
N PRO A 254 34.49 -41.79 30.42
CA PRO A 254 33.92 -40.54 29.94
C PRO A 254 32.43 -40.68 29.60
N CYS A 255 31.64 -39.66 29.93
CA CYS A 255 30.22 -39.59 29.61
C CYS A 255 29.88 -38.23 29.01
N THR A 256 29.23 -38.22 27.85
CA THR A 256 28.73 -36.98 27.23
C THR A 256 27.35 -37.19 26.63
N VAL A 257 26.51 -36.15 26.70
CA VAL A 257 25.25 -36.06 25.96
C VAL A 257 25.37 -34.91 24.98
N ARG A 258 25.16 -35.18 23.69
CA ARG A 258 25.29 -34.20 22.62
C ARG A 258 23.95 -33.95 21.94
N MET A 259 23.62 -32.69 21.74
CA MET A 259 22.52 -32.25 20.89
C MET A 259 22.90 -32.38 19.41
N GLU A 260 22.05 -33.02 18.63
CA GLU A 260 22.17 -33.11 17.17
C GLU A 260 20.91 -32.52 16.53
N LEU A 261 21.05 -31.39 15.85
CA LEU A 261 19.96 -30.74 15.12
C LEU A 261 19.65 -31.54 13.86
N THR A 262 18.39 -31.91 13.67
CA THR A 262 17.94 -32.74 12.53
C THR A 262 17.22 -31.92 11.46
N ASP A 263 16.99 -30.64 11.71
CA ASP A 263 16.30 -29.71 10.81
C ASP A 263 17.25 -28.79 10.03
N GLY A 264 18.54 -29.08 10.04
CA GLY A 264 19.55 -28.35 9.26
C GLY A 264 19.90 -26.95 9.77
N ARG A 265 19.33 -26.50 10.90
CA ARG A 265 19.68 -25.18 11.47
C ARG A 265 21.07 -25.19 12.12
N ALA A 266 21.72 -24.02 12.16
CA ALA A 266 22.96 -23.84 12.89
C ALA A 266 22.69 -23.76 14.41
N PRO A 267 23.60 -24.27 15.27
CA PRO A 267 23.44 -24.19 16.72
C PRO A 267 23.69 -22.77 17.27
N SER A 268 24.23 -21.84 16.49
CA SER A 268 24.42 -20.44 16.87
C SER A 268 23.08 -19.73 17.08
N GLY A 269 23.00 -18.81 18.04
CA GLY A 269 21.78 -18.04 18.35
C GLY A 269 20.71 -18.79 19.17
N LEU A 270 20.87 -20.10 19.36
CA LEU A 270 19.98 -20.89 20.23
C LEU A 270 20.42 -20.79 21.69
N THR A 271 19.47 -20.62 22.60
CA THR A 271 19.68 -20.78 24.04
C THR A 271 19.39 -22.22 24.44
N LYS A 272 20.33 -22.86 25.14
CA LYS A 272 20.22 -24.25 25.60
C LYS A 272 20.13 -24.26 27.12
N VAL A 273 19.16 -25.00 27.64
CA VAL A 273 18.97 -25.19 29.08
C VAL A 273 18.99 -26.69 29.36
N TRP A 274 20.12 -27.18 29.86
CA TRP A 274 20.26 -28.57 30.28
C TRP A 274 19.68 -28.78 31.67
N ARG A 275 18.98 -29.91 31.87
CA ARG A 275 18.51 -30.34 33.18
C ARG A 275 18.85 -31.80 33.44
N VAL A 276 19.29 -32.10 34.66
CA VAL A 276 19.55 -33.47 35.15
C VAL A 276 18.61 -33.73 36.31
N LYS A 277 17.76 -34.77 36.21
CA LYS A 277 16.69 -35.06 37.19
C LYS A 277 15.76 -33.85 37.45
N GLY A 278 15.54 -33.03 36.42
CA GLY A 278 14.70 -31.83 36.49
C GLY A 278 15.41 -30.54 36.95
N GLU A 279 16.59 -30.65 37.54
CA GLU A 279 17.38 -29.50 38.01
C GLU A 279 18.22 -28.90 36.88
N ALA A 280 18.17 -27.58 36.73
CA ALA A 280 18.91 -26.88 35.67
C ALA A 280 20.41 -26.84 35.98
N VAL A 281 21.23 -27.21 34.99
CA VAL A 281 22.69 -27.15 35.08
C VAL A 281 23.14 -25.71 34.82
N ALA A 282 23.62 -25.03 35.86
CA ALA A 282 24.02 -23.64 35.78
C ALA A 282 25.14 -23.42 34.75
N GLY A 283 24.99 -22.42 33.89
CA GLY A 283 26.01 -22.04 32.89
C GLY A 283 26.14 -22.98 31.69
N ALA A 284 25.34 -24.04 31.60
CA ALA A 284 25.37 -24.98 30.49
C ALA A 284 24.55 -24.48 29.28
N ASN A 285 25.14 -23.59 28.48
CA ASN A 285 24.59 -23.14 27.19
C ASN A 285 25.40 -23.71 26.00
N SER A 286 25.74 -24.99 26.08
CA SER A 286 26.55 -25.71 25.10
C SER A 286 25.72 -26.76 24.35
N THR A 287 26.21 -27.22 23.20
CA THR A 287 25.63 -28.35 22.45
C THR A 287 26.00 -29.71 23.05
N VAL A 288 26.91 -29.74 24.03
CA VAL A 288 27.39 -30.94 24.71
C VAL A 288 27.31 -30.73 26.21
N LEU A 289 26.71 -31.68 26.92
CA LEU A 289 26.74 -31.80 28.37
C LEU A 289 27.74 -32.89 28.77
N ASP A 290 28.70 -32.55 29.63
CA ASP A 290 29.59 -33.52 30.25
C ASP A 290 28.88 -34.14 31.47
N CYS A 291 28.64 -35.45 31.40
CA CYS A 291 28.00 -36.25 32.46
C CYS A 291 29.00 -37.14 33.22
N SER A 292 30.30 -36.95 33.01
CA SER A 292 31.34 -37.82 33.61
C SER A 292 31.33 -37.76 35.14
N ASN A 293 30.99 -36.60 35.71
CA ASN A 293 30.94 -36.37 37.16
C ASN A 293 29.64 -36.87 37.82
N LEU A 294 28.70 -37.43 37.06
CA LEU A 294 27.49 -38.01 37.66
C LEU A 294 27.83 -39.32 38.39
N PRO A 295 27.42 -39.49 39.67
CA PRO A 295 27.65 -40.72 40.40
C PRO A 295 26.84 -41.88 39.81
N ALA A 296 27.11 -43.11 40.26
CA ALA A 296 26.35 -44.27 39.81
C ALA A 296 24.84 -44.11 40.08
N GLY A 297 24.01 -44.51 39.12
CA GLY A 297 22.56 -44.39 39.19
C GLY A 297 21.88 -44.08 37.85
N ALA A 298 20.56 -43.96 37.89
CA ALA A 298 19.73 -43.58 36.75
C ALA A 298 19.41 -42.08 36.76
N TYR A 299 19.53 -41.44 35.61
CA TYR A 299 19.32 -40.02 35.40
C TYR A 299 18.43 -39.79 34.17
N LEU A 300 17.43 -38.93 34.32
CA LEU A 300 16.75 -38.32 33.18
C LEU A 300 17.48 -37.02 32.83
N ILE A 301 18.07 -36.97 31.65
CA ILE A 301 18.72 -35.78 31.10
C ILE A 301 17.76 -35.18 30.09
N THR A 302 17.43 -33.90 30.27
CA THR A 302 16.60 -33.15 29.32
C THR A 302 17.34 -31.92 28.84
N LEU A 303 17.08 -31.54 27.61
CA LEU A 303 17.57 -30.33 27.00
C LEU A 303 16.38 -29.55 26.46
N GLU A 304 16.23 -28.31 26.91
CA GLU A 304 15.32 -27.33 26.30
C GLU A 304 16.13 -26.40 25.39
N VAL A 305 15.72 -26.28 24.13
CA VAL A 305 16.33 -25.42 23.12
C VAL A 305 15.35 -24.31 22.78
N ILE A 306 15.76 -23.07 23.01
CA ILE A 306 14.95 -21.86 22.83
C ILE A 306 15.57 -21.02 21.71
N THR A 307 14.77 -20.62 20.73
CA THR A 307 15.18 -19.71 19.66
C THR A 307 15.18 -18.25 20.11
N GLU A 308 15.80 -17.35 19.35
CA GLU A 308 15.78 -15.89 19.60
C GLU A 308 14.36 -15.29 19.68
N LYS A 309 13.39 -15.96 19.06
CA LYS A 309 11.97 -15.58 19.06
C LYS A 309 11.16 -16.32 20.14
N MET A 310 11.83 -16.87 21.15
CA MET A 310 11.23 -17.53 22.32
C MET A 310 10.41 -18.80 22.00
N ILE A 311 10.69 -19.45 20.87
CA ILE A 311 10.09 -20.75 20.53
C ILE A 311 10.97 -21.85 21.12
N SER A 312 10.40 -22.72 21.94
CA SER A 312 11.13 -23.77 22.65
C SER A 312 10.75 -25.17 22.20
N SER A 313 11.71 -26.09 22.22
CA SER A 313 11.50 -27.54 22.11
C SER A 313 12.31 -28.25 23.20
N THR A 314 11.78 -29.35 23.75
CA THR A 314 12.44 -30.09 24.82
C THR A 314 12.53 -31.57 24.46
N GLU A 315 13.74 -32.12 24.55
CA GLU A 315 13.99 -33.55 24.37
C GLU A 315 14.63 -34.15 25.61
N GLY A 316 14.43 -35.45 25.80
CA GLY A 316 14.90 -36.18 26.97
C GLY A 316 15.54 -37.53 26.62
N THR A 317 16.55 -37.91 27.37
CA THR A 317 17.19 -39.23 27.27
C THR A 317 17.52 -39.78 28.65
N ASN A 318 17.45 -41.10 28.78
CA ASN A 318 17.81 -41.79 30.01
C ASN A 318 19.30 -42.13 30.00
N LEU A 319 19.98 -41.86 31.11
CA LEU A 319 21.37 -42.21 31.32
C LEU A 319 21.49 -43.11 32.55
N ILE A 320 22.11 -44.27 32.38
CA ILE A 320 22.48 -45.16 33.48
C ILE A 320 24.00 -45.09 33.63
N ARG A 321 24.48 -44.79 34.84
CA ARG A 321 25.90 -44.86 35.22
C ARG A 321 26.10 -46.02 36.17
N LEU A 322 26.94 -46.98 35.78
CA LEU A 322 27.26 -48.13 36.61
C LEU A 322 28.35 -47.77 37.63
N PRO A 323 28.39 -48.43 38.80
CA PRO A 323 29.48 -48.26 39.75
C PRO A 323 30.87 -48.61 39.15
N GLY A 324 31.94 -48.07 39.74
CA GLY A 324 33.32 -48.43 39.40
C GLY A 324 33.61 -49.92 39.64
N VAL A 325 34.68 -50.43 39.04
CA VAL A 325 35.04 -51.86 39.11
C VAL A 325 35.80 -52.21 40.38
N ASP A 326 36.57 -51.27 40.92
CA ASP A 326 37.39 -51.45 42.12
C ASP A 326 36.74 -50.81 43.36
N LEU A 327 35.57 -51.33 43.76
CA LEU A 327 34.85 -50.86 44.94
C LEU A 327 35.08 -51.76 46.16
N THR A 328 35.35 -51.12 47.30
CA THR A 328 35.35 -51.82 48.59
C THR A 328 33.97 -52.41 48.91
N ALA A 329 33.88 -53.37 49.83
CA ALA A 329 32.61 -54.01 50.18
C ALA A 329 31.59 -52.99 50.72
N GLU A 330 32.05 -52.01 51.50
CA GLU A 330 31.21 -50.94 52.07
C GLU A 330 30.69 -49.98 50.99
N GLU A 331 31.49 -49.68 49.97
CA GLU A 331 31.07 -48.83 48.85
C GLU A 331 30.06 -49.54 47.94
N ARG A 332 30.20 -50.85 47.72
CA ARG A 332 29.24 -51.66 46.94
C ARG A 332 27.85 -51.70 47.55
N ASP A 333 27.75 -51.79 48.88
CA ASP A 333 26.46 -51.85 49.58
C ASP A 333 25.70 -50.50 49.52
N SER A 334 26.41 -49.40 49.25
CA SER A 334 25.83 -48.04 49.20
C SER A 334 25.39 -47.59 47.80
N LEU A 335 25.74 -48.35 46.75
CA LEU A 335 25.52 -47.99 45.36
C LEU A 335 24.48 -48.91 44.67
N PRO A 336 23.83 -48.45 43.59
CA PRO A 336 22.96 -49.30 42.79
C PRO A 336 23.75 -50.49 42.26
N SER A 337 23.37 -51.71 42.64
CA SER A 337 24.12 -52.91 42.29
C SER A 337 23.84 -53.36 40.86
N THR A 338 24.88 -53.83 40.18
CA THR A 338 24.75 -54.65 38.98
C THR A 338 24.44 -56.08 39.42
N SER A 339 23.40 -56.69 38.87
CA SER A 339 23.12 -58.10 39.15
C SER A 339 24.30 -58.95 38.63
N LEU A 340 24.96 -59.67 39.53
CA LEU A 340 26.09 -60.55 39.19
C LEU A 340 25.63 -61.91 38.63
N GLY A 341 24.34 -62.06 38.29
CA GLY A 341 23.73 -63.27 37.73
C GLY A 341 23.68 -64.49 38.67
N SER A 342 24.49 -64.49 39.72
CA SER A 342 24.58 -65.54 40.74
C SER A 342 23.65 -65.32 41.94
N ASP A 343 23.06 -64.12 42.07
CA ASP A 343 22.17 -63.75 43.18
C ASP A 343 20.68 -64.08 42.93
N THR A 344 20.36 -64.69 41.79
CA THR A 344 19.01 -65.19 41.50
C THR A 344 19.00 -66.70 41.57
N GLU A 345 18.56 -67.26 42.70
CA GLU A 345 18.06 -68.63 42.73
C GLU A 345 16.82 -68.70 41.84
N THR A 346 16.98 -69.24 40.62
CA THR A 346 15.81 -69.65 39.83
C THR A 346 15.30 -70.96 40.42
N GLU A 347 14.19 -70.92 41.17
CA GLU A 347 13.44 -72.15 41.46
C GLU A 347 12.99 -72.78 40.13
N SER A 348 13.27 -74.07 39.98
CA SER A 348 12.97 -74.88 38.78
C SER A 348 11.56 -75.44 38.81
#